data_AF-F1LF29-F1
#
_entry.id   AF-F1LF29-F1
#
_cell.length_a   1.000
_cell.length_b   1.000
_cell.length_c   1.000
_cell.angle_alpha   90.00
_cell.angle_beta   90.00
_cell.angle_gamma   90.00
#
_symmetry.space_group_name_H-M   'P 1'
#
loop_
_entity.id
_entity.type
_entity.pdbx_description
1 polymer ?
#
loop_
_entity_poly.entity_id
_entity_poly.type
_entity_poly.pdbx_seq_one_letter_code
_entity_poly.pdbx_strand_id
1 'polypeptide(L)'
;MALLSTTIPLALIAFLLHFGFTNASTCGRLTKCAVKKCFSSEKIRNAIYNSTADEMFVTILNQFSFLCVASKCRSDCRNCEQCQYALNQIRSLASGGNTEMQCPKMEQCSVNCMKTDIEHAIPCVRKHCNTHCFDGDCPQCARVAKRIFLHMCREHDVPHLPLVRYSGNCMALFDVVVQNYIKERSG
;
A
#
# COMPACT_ATOMS: atom_id res chain seq x y z
N MET A 1 -27.67 -53.80 16.02
CA MET A 1 -27.48 -52.62 16.89
C MET A 1 -26.01 -52.59 17.30
N ALA A 2 -25.25 -51.62 16.79
CA ALA A 2 -23.92 -51.30 17.28
C ALA A 2 -23.81 -49.77 17.26
N LEU A 3 -23.93 -49.16 18.44
CA LEU A 3 -23.73 -47.73 18.67
C LEU A 3 -22.22 -47.48 18.79
N LEU A 4 -21.61 -46.89 17.76
CA LEU A 4 -20.25 -46.37 17.85
C LEU A 4 -20.32 -44.96 18.45
N SER A 5 -20.00 -44.85 19.73
CA SER A 5 -19.74 -43.58 20.42
C SER A 5 -18.48 -42.94 19.85
N THR A 6 -18.63 -41.91 19.03
CA THR A 6 -17.52 -41.01 18.68
C THR A 6 -17.47 -39.87 19.70
N THR A 7 -16.70 -40.06 20.76
CA THR A 7 -16.24 -38.95 21.61
C THR A 7 -15.21 -38.14 20.81
N ILE A 8 -15.66 -37.05 20.20
CA ILE A 8 -14.78 -36.07 19.58
C ILE A 8 -13.98 -35.40 20.72
N PRO A 9 -12.64 -35.48 20.73
CA PRO A 9 -11.86 -34.87 21.80
C PRO A 9 -12.03 -33.35 21.75
N LEU A 10 -12.48 -32.76 22.85
CA LEU A 10 -12.59 -31.31 23.08
C LEU A 10 -11.31 -30.51 22.71
N ALA A 11 -10.16 -31.20 22.60
CA ALA A 11 -8.90 -30.63 22.11
C ALA A 11 -8.93 -30.15 20.65
N LEU A 12 -9.72 -30.78 19.77
CA LEU A 12 -9.85 -30.36 18.35
C LEU A 12 -10.64 -29.06 18.21
N ILE A 13 -11.60 -28.81 19.11
CA ILE A 13 -12.37 -27.56 19.13
C ILE A 13 -11.49 -26.40 19.64
N ALA A 14 -10.59 -26.65 20.59
CA ALA A 14 -9.64 -25.63 21.07
C ALA A 14 -8.60 -25.22 20.00
N PHE A 15 -8.22 -26.13 19.10
CA PHE A 15 -7.28 -25.84 18.00
C PHE A 15 -7.94 -25.02 16.88
N LEU A 16 -9.24 -25.24 16.62
CA LEU A 16 -10.00 -24.45 15.64
C LEU A 16 -10.42 -23.08 16.18
N LEU A 17 -10.52 -22.92 17.50
CA LEU A 17 -10.82 -21.63 18.15
C LEU A 17 -9.57 -20.75 18.41
N HIS A 18 -8.35 -21.26 18.18
CA HIS A 18 -7.10 -20.49 18.37
C HIS A 18 -6.58 -19.72 17.15
N PHE A 19 -7.17 -19.89 15.96
CA PHE A 19 -6.81 -19.06 14.79
C PHE A 19 -7.76 -17.88 14.56
N GLY A 20 -8.55 -17.54 15.59
CA GLY A 20 -9.40 -16.37 15.66
C GLY A 20 -8.73 -15.14 16.28
N PHE A 21 -7.47 -14.83 15.98
CA PHE A 21 -6.93 -13.46 16.12
C PHE A 21 -5.86 -13.24 15.05
N THR A 22 -6.21 -12.44 14.05
CA THR A 22 -5.30 -11.98 13.01
C THR A 22 -4.14 -11.24 13.66
N ASN A 23 -3.01 -11.92 13.88
CA ASN A 23 -1.74 -11.24 14.04
C ASN A 23 -1.54 -10.44 12.76
N ALA A 24 -1.82 -9.13 12.84
CA ALA A 24 -1.60 -8.24 11.72
C ALA A 24 -0.16 -8.45 11.27
N SER A 25 0.04 -8.90 10.02
CA SER A 25 1.38 -9.00 9.43
C SER A 25 2.17 -7.74 9.76
N THR A 26 3.49 -7.83 9.91
CA THR A 26 4.34 -6.68 10.30
C THR A 26 4.07 -5.45 9.43
N CYS A 27 3.86 -5.66 8.14
CA CYS A 27 3.45 -4.61 7.19
C CYS A 27 2.01 -4.11 7.36
N GLY A 28 1.10 -4.91 7.91
CA GLY A 28 -0.22 -4.44 8.35
C GLY A 28 -0.13 -3.46 9.52
N ARG A 29 0.79 -3.67 10.48
CA ARG A 29 1.06 -2.67 11.53
C ARG A 29 1.63 -1.37 10.95
N LEU A 30 2.56 -1.49 10.01
CA LEU A 30 3.07 -0.34 9.26
C LEU A 30 1.95 0.44 8.57
N THR A 31 1.04 -0.25 7.87
CA THR A 31 -0.10 0.40 7.21
C THR A 31 -0.95 1.19 8.20
N LYS A 32 -1.33 0.58 9.33
CA LYS A 32 -2.10 1.27 10.39
C LYS A 32 -1.36 2.49 10.93
N CYS A 33 -0.06 2.37 11.20
CA CYS A 33 0.75 3.49 11.66
C CYS A 33 0.80 4.61 10.62
N ALA A 34 1.06 4.26 9.35
CA ALA A 34 1.17 5.22 8.26
C ALA A 34 -0.13 6.00 8.08
N VAL A 35 -1.27 5.31 7.96
CA VAL A 35 -2.59 5.95 7.82
C VAL A 35 -2.88 6.88 8.99
N LYS A 36 -2.59 6.46 10.23
CA LYS A 36 -2.83 7.29 11.41
C LYS A 36 -1.93 8.53 11.53
N LYS A 37 -0.64 8.42 11.14
CA LYS A 37 0.37 9.43 11.46
C LYS A 37 0.87 10.25 10.27
N CYS A 38 0.70 9.75 9.06
CA CYS A 38 1.33 10.31 7.85
C CYS A 38 0.33 10.80 6.81
N PHE A 39 -0.97 10.51 6.99
CA PHE A 39 -2.02 11.03 6.15
C PHE A 39 -2.78 12.13 6.88
N SER A 40 -3.17 13.17 6.14
CA SER A 40 -4.03 14.23 6.66
C SER A 40 -5.46 13.70 6.74
N SER A 41 -5.98 13.61 7.96
CA SER A 41 -7.36 13.16 8.19
C SER A 41 -8.39 13.99 7.42
N GLU A 42 -8.17 15.31 7.30
CA GLU A 42 -9.05 16.19 6.54
C GLU A 42 -9.02 15.88 5.04
N LYS A 43 -7.82 15.85 4.43
CA LYS A 43 -7.68 15.58 2.99
C LYS A 43 -8.17 14.19 2.62
N ILE A 44 -7.90 13.18 3.46
CA ILE A 44 -8.39 11.82 3.25
C ILE A 44 -9.91 11.76 3.41
N ARG A 45 -10.48 12.37 4.44
CA ARG A 45 -11.95 12.44 4.59
C ARG A 45 -12.59 13.11 3.38
N ASN A 46 -12.04 14.23 2.91
CA ASN A 46 -12.54 14.92 1.72
C ASN A 46 -12.45 14.02 0.47
N ALA A 47 -11.32 13.34 0.27
CA ALA A 47 -11.15 12.40 -0.84
C ALA A 47 -12.14 11.22 -0.77
N ILE A 48 -12.41 10.70 0.42
CA ILE A 48 -13.33 9.57 0.60
C ILE A 48 -14.77 9.98 0.30
N TYR A 49 -15.25 11.09 0.87
CA TYR A 49 -16.68 11.42 0.83
C TYR A 49 -17.07 12.35 -0.32
N ASN A 50 -16.13 13.10 -0.89
CA ASN A 50 -16.41 14.17 -1.86
C ASN A 50 -15.67 13.99 -3.19
N SER A 51 -15.18 12.79 -3.52
CA SER A 51 -14.54 12.52 -4.80
C SER A 51 -14.84 11.13 -5.35
N THR A 52 -14.48 10.89 -6.61
CA THR A 52 -14.55 9.57 -7.24
C THR A 52 -13.49 8.62 -6.67
N ALA A 53 -13.61 7.32 -6.95
CA ALA A 53 -12.62 6.34 -6.47
C ALA A 53 -11.21 6.57 -7.07
N ASP A 54 -11.14 7.05 -8.32
CA ASP A 54 -9.88 7.38 -9.00
C ASP A 54 -9.21 8.60 -8.35
N GLU A 55 -9.96 9.67 -8.09
CA GLU A 55 -9.48 10.86 -7.39
C GLU A 55 -9.05 10.54 -5.95
N MET A 56 -9.79 9.66 -5.26
CA MET A 56 -9.41 9.15 -3.95
C MET A 56 -8.07 8.43 -4.01
N PHE A 57 -7.88 7.54 -4.99
CA PHE A 57 -6.64 6.79 -5.17
C PHE A 57 -5.45 7.73 -5.43
N VAL A 58 -5.59 8.67 -6.36
CA VAL A 58 -4.56 9.69 -6.65
C VAL A 58 -4.25 10.52 -5.40
N THR A 59 -5.26 10.91 -4.62
CA THR A 59 -5.07 11.67 -3.38
C THR A 59 -4.29 10.88 -2.34
N ILE A 60 -4.58 9.58 -2.18
CA ILE A 60 -3.84 8.68 -1.29
C ILE A 60 -2.37 8.60 -1.72
N LEU A 61 -2.11 8.39 -3.01
CA LEU A 61 -0.73 8.33 -3.52
C LEU A 61 0.04 9.63 -3.31
N ASN A 62 -0.60 10.78 -3.54
CA ASN A 62 0.02 12.09 -3.39
C ASN A 62 0.34 12.45 -1.93
N GLN A 63 -0.44 11.93 -0.98
CA GLN A 63 -0.17 12.11 0.44
C GLN A 63 0.90 11.17 0.99
N PHE A 64 1.17 10.06 0.30
CA PHE A 64 2.21 9.13 0.75
C PHE A 64 3.56 9.86 0.85
N SER A 65 4.13 9.80 2.05
CA SER A 65 5.42 10.41 2.37
C SER A 65 6.31 9.37 3.04
N PHE A 66 7.28 8.86 2.27
CA PHE A 66 8.23 7.91 2.80
C PHE A 66 9.05 8.48 3.96
N LEU A 67 9.37 9.78 3.91
CA LEU A 67 10.03 10.50 5.01
C LEU A 67 9.20 10.46 6.30
N CYS A 68 7.88 10.65 6.20
CA CYS A 68 7.00 10.50 7.35
C CYS A 68 6.98 9.06 7.86
N VAL A 69 6.83 8.08 6.97
CA VAL A 69 6.80 6.65 7.34
C VAL A 69 8.09 6.23 8.06
N ALA A 70 9.25 6.59 7.50
CA ALA A 70 10.55 6.27 8.05
C ALA A 70 10.82 6.95 9.42
N SER A 71 10.22 8.12 9.68
CA SER A 71 10.39 8.86 10.93
C SER A 71 9.35 8.51 12.00
N LYS A 72 8.06 8.57 11.67
CA LYS A 72 6.93 8.41 12.62
C LYS A 72 6.49 6.95 12.83
N CYS A 73 6.86 6.07 11.90
CA CYS A 73 6.52 4.64 11.90
C CYS A 73 7.77 3.75 11.79
N ARG A 74 8.92 4.24 12.29
CA ARG A 74 10.24 3.61 12.14
C ARG A 74 10.28 2.14 12.60
N SER A 75 9.69 1.83 13.75
CA SER A 75 9.67 0.46 14.31
C SER A 75 8.91 -0.49 13.40
N ASP A 76 7.72 -0.09 12.93
CA ASP A 76 6.92 -0.91 12.03
C ASP A 76 7.55 -1.04 10.65
N CYS A 77 8.14 0.05 10.13
CA CYS A 77 8.84 0.06 8.85
C CYS A 77 10.02 -0.91 8.88
N ARG A 78 10.79 -0.94 9.97
CA ARG A 78 11.92 -1.85 10.10
C ARG A 78 11.55 -3.33 10.05
N ASN A 79 10.32 -3.67 10.44
CA ASN A 79 9.82 -5.03 10.47
C ASN A 79 9.04 -5.40 9.20
N CYS A 80 8.84 -4.46 8.29
CA CYS A 80 8.11 -4.68 7.05
C CYS A 80 9.09 -4.78 5.88
N GLU A 81 9.11 -5.94 5.20
CA GLU A 81 10.02 -6.21 4.08
C GLU A 81 9.93 -5.16 2.96
N GLN A 82 8.73 -4.71 2.59
CA GLN A 82 8.55 -3.71 1.54
C GLN A 82 9.15 -2.35 1.94
N CYS A 83 9.03 -1.99 3.22
CA CYS A 83 9.56 -0.71 3.72
C CYS A 83 11.08 -0.76 3.89
N GLN A 84 11.61 -1.89 4.33
CA GLN A 84 13.05 -2.13 4.40
C GLN A 84 13.70 -2.08 3.02
N TYR A 85 13.11 -2.76 2.04
CA TYR A 85 13.55 -2.70 0.67
C TYR A 85 13.58 -1.26 0.14
N ALA A 86 12.50 -0.49 0.32
CA ALA A 86 12.45 0.91 -0.08
C ALA A 86 13.49 1.78 0.67
N LEU A 87 13.72 1.54 1.97
CA LEU A 87 14.76 2.23 2.74
C LEU A 87 16.16 1.95 2.17
N ASN A 88 16.43 0.70 1.80
CA ASN A 88 17.70 0.32 1.20
C ASN A 88 17.89 0.99 -0.16
N GLN A 89 16.85 1.00 -1.02
CA GLN A 89 16.94 1.65 -2.33
C GLN A 89 17.23 3.15 -2.18
N ILE A 90 16.53 3.85 -1.27
CA ILE A 90 16.77 5.28 -1.03
C ILE A 90 18.18 5.54 -0.51
N ARG A 91 18.70 4.67 0.37
CA ARG A 91 20.09 4.79 0.85
C ARG A 91 21.10 4.58 -0.26
N SER A 92 20.94 3.52 -1.05
CA SER A 92 21.81 3.26 -2.20
C SER A 92 21.80 4.43 -3.17
N LEU A 93 20.63 4.95 -3.50
CA LEU A 93 20.47 6.10 -4.38
C LEU A 93 21.16 7.35 -3.81
N ALA A 94 20.94 7.67 -2.53
CA ALA A 94 21.53 8.83 -1.87
C ALA A 94 23.07 8.72 -1.72
N SER A 95 23.62 7.51 -1.65
CA SER A 95 25.06 7.28 -1.59
C SER A 95 25.71 7.10 -2.97
N GLY A 96 24.96 7.24 -4.06
CA GLY A 96 25.45 6.97 -5.43
C GLY A 96 25.79 5.50 -5.70
N GLY A 97 25.27 4.58 -4.88
CA GLY A 97 25.44 3.15 -5.03
C GLY A 97 24.42 2.52 -5.97
N ASN A 98 24.57 1.22 -6.21
CA ASN A 98 23.64 0.43 -7.02
C ASN A 98 22.40 0.05 -6.20
N THR A 99 21.25 0.02 -6.87
CA THR A 99 20.00 -0.49 -6.33
C THR A 99 19.94 -2.02 -6.46
N GLU A 100 19.00 -2.66 -5.74
CA GLU A 100 18.83 -4.12 -5.73
C GLU A 100 18.12 -4.65 -6.98
N MET A 101 17.55 -3.78 -7.82
CA MET A 101 16.90 -4.11 -9.10
C MET A 101 15.70 -5.06 -8.97
N GLN A 102 14.99 -5.02 -7.83
CA GLN A 102 13.72 -5.73 -7.68
C GLN A 102 12.53 -4.98 -8.31
N CYS A 103 12.71 -3.70 -8.61
CA CYS A 103 11.74 -2.83 -9.27
C CYS A 103 12.43 -2.00 -10.37
N PRO A 104 12.95 -2.65 -11.43
CA PRO A 104 13.93 -2.05 -12.32
C PRO A 104 13.46 -0.77 -13.02
N LYS A 105 12.21 -0.68 -13.48
CA LYS A 105 11.72 0.55 -14.12
C LYS A 105 11.57 1.69 -13.11
N MET A 106 11.02 1.40 -11.93
CA MET A 106 10.84 2.38 -10.86
C MET A 106 12.19 2.90 -10.35
N GLU A 107 13.15 1.99 -10.13
CA GLU A 107 14.50 2.31 -9.67
C GLU A 107 15.25 3.12 -10.72
N GLN A 108 15.25 2.69 -11.99
CA GLN A 108 15.91 3.42 -13.08
C GLN A 108 15.30 4.81 -13.30
N CYS A 109 13.97 4.93 -13.24
CA CYS A 109 13.31 6.22 -13.29
C CYS A 109 13.75 7.14 -12.13
N SER A 110 13.86 6.58 -10.93
CA SER A 110 14.32 7.34 -9.75
C SER A 110 15.77 7.78 -9.86
N VAL A 111 16.65 6.92 -10.38
CA VAL A 111 18.05 7.26 -10.71
C VAL A 111 18.09 8.43 -11.71
N ASN A 112 17.28 8.37 -12.77
CA ASN A 112 17.25 9.42 -13.79
C ASN A 112 16.76 10.76 -13.21
N CYS A 113 15.74 10.73 -12.34
CA CYS A 113 15.29 11.92 -11.63
C CYS A 113 16.41 12.54 -10.77
N MET A 114 17.15 11.72 -10.02
CA MET A 114 18.26 12.20 -9.18
C MET A 114 19.44 12.75 -9.99
N LYS A 115 19.77 12.13 -11.13
CA LYS A 115 20.86 12.59 -12.01
C LYS A 115 20.55 13.91 -12.72
N THR A 116 19.27 14.14 -13.02
CA THR A 116 18.85 15.34 -13.76
C THR A 116 18.85 16.57 -12.85
N ASP A 117 18.24 16.46 -11.68
CA ASP A 117 18.14 17.55 -10.71
C ASP A 117 17.84 16.98 -9.31
N ILE A 118 18.85 17.03 -8.43
CA ILE A 118 18.72 16.48 -7.07
C ILE A 118 17.73 17.28 -6.20
N GLU A 119 17.63 18.60 -6.42
CA GLU A 119 16.72 19.48 -5.67
C GLU A 119 15.26 19.17 -6.04
N HIS A 120 15.01 18.79 -7.29
CA HIS A 120 13.69 18.43 -7.80
C HIS A 120 13.46 16.91 -7.95
N ALA A 121 14.33 16.08 -7.37
CA ALA A 121 14.23 14.62 -7.48
C ALA A 121 12.90 14.08 -6.93
N ILE A 122 12.43 14.58 -5.78
CA ILE A 122 11.17 14.13 -5.16
C ILE A 122 9.95 14.48 -6.04
N PRO A 123 9.75 15.73 -6.49
CA PRO A 123 8.72 16.07 -7.46
C PRO A 123 8.80 15.24 -8.75
N CYS A 124 10.00 15.02 -9.28
CA CYS A 124 10.22 14.21 -10.48
C CYS A 124 9.73 12.75 -10.28
N VAL A 125 10.17 12.10 -9.20
CA VAL A 125 9.76 10.71 -8.88
C VAL A 125 8.25 10.59 -8.74
N ARG A 126 7.61 11.53 -8.04
CA ARG A 126 6.15 11.54 -7.87
C ARG A 126 5.40 11.68 -9.19
N LYS A 127 5.91 12.52 -10.09
CA LYS A 127 5.27 12.82 -11.38
C LYS A 127 5.48 11.71 -12.40
N HIS A 128 6.67 11.11 -12.44
CA HIS A 128 7.08 10.26 -13.56
C HIS A 128 7.23 8.78 -13.19
N CYS A 129 7.64 8.46 -11.97
CA CYS A 129 8.04 7.08 -11.64
C CYS A 129 6.91 6.27 -11.01
N ASN A 130 5.94 6.91 -10.34
CA ASN A 130 4.87 6.21 -9.63
C ASN A 130 4.05 5.24 -10.50
N THR A 131 3.92 5.46 -11.81
CA THR A 131 3.25 4.52 -12.72
C THR A 131 3.93 3.15 -12.78
N HIS A 132 5.27 3.11 -12.68
CA HIS A 132 6.04 1.85 -12.62
C HIS A 132 5.83 1.06 -11.33
N CYS A 133 5.15 1.66 -10.35
CA CYS A 133 4.69 0.91 -9.20
C CYS A 133 3.57 -0.07 -9.54
N PHE A 134 2.81 0.23 -10.60
CA PHE A 134 1.53 -0.43 -10.88
C PHE A 134 1.49 -1.15 -12.23
N ASP A 135 2.44 -0.88 -13.14
CA ASP A 135 2.53 -1.50 -14.47
C ASP A 135 3.01 -2.97 -14.46
N GLY A 136 3.02 -3.61 -13.28
CA GLY A 136 3.46 -4.99 -13.08
C GLY A 136 4.95 -5.13 -12.75
N ASP A 137 5.75 -4.06 -12.84
CA ASP A 137 7.20 -4.11 -12.64
C ASP A 137 7.60 -4.24 -11.16
N CYS A 138 6.86 -3.61 -10.25
CA CYS A 138 7.28 -3.47 -8.85
C CYS A 138 6.24 -3.99 -7.84
N PRO A 139 6.26 -5.30 -7.48
CA PRO A 139 5.36 -5.85 -6.47
C PRO A 139 5.62 -5.29 -5.07
N GLN A 140 6.79 -4.71 -4.81
CA GLN A 140 7.13 -4.16 -3.50
C GLN A 140 6.28 -2.93 -3.16
N CYS A 141 6.24 -1.93 -4.03
CA CYS A 141 5.46 -0.72 -3.76
C CYS A 141 3.95 -0.93 -4.05
N ALA A 142 3.58 -1.76 -5.04
CA ALA A 142 2.18 -2.09 -5.33
C ALA A 142 1.49 -2.66 -4.09
N ARG A 143 2.16 -3.56 -3.36
CA ARG A 143 1.65 -4.17 -2.12
C ARG A 143 1.44 -3.14 -1.01
N VAL A 144 2.32 -2.14 -0.89
CA VAL A 144 2.17 -1.07 0.11
C VAL A 144 0.96 -0.19 -0.21
N ALA A 145 0.86 0.28 -1.46
CA ALA A 145 -0.27 1.07 -1.93
C ALA A 145 -1.60 0.31 -1.78
N LYS A 146 -1.64 -0.97 -2.18
CA LYS A 146 -2.81 -1.85 -2.02
C LYS A 146 -3.24 -1.96 -0.57
N ARG A 147 -2.30 -2.18 0.38
CA ARG A 147 -2.64 -2.27 1.81
C ARG A 147 -3.25 -0.97 2.35
N ILE A 148 -2.68 0.18 2.00
CA ILE A 148 -3.18 1.50 2.44
C ILE A 148 -4.58 1.75 1.87
N PHE A 149 -4.75 1.57 0.57
CA PHE A 149 -6.05 1.74 -0.08
C PHE A 149 -7.10 0.82 0.54
N LEU A 150 -6.80 -0.47 0.69
CA LEU A 150 -7.74 -1.43 1.26
C LEU A 150 -8.09 -1.12 2.71
N HIS A 151 -7.16 -0.59 3.49
CA HIS A 151 -7.43 -0.17 4.86
C HIS A 151 -8.47 0.95 4.89
N MET A 152 -8.24 2.03 4.14
CA MET A 152 -9.16 3.17 4.06
C MET A 152 -10.49 2.78 3.41
N CYS A 153 -10.44 2.02 2.32
CA CYS A 153 -11.63 1.59 1.58
C CYS A 153 -12.60 0.80 2.47
N ARG A 154 -12.08 -0.13 3.27
CA ARG A 154 -12.89 -0.98 4.16
C ARG A 154 -13.38 -0.23 5.39
N GLU A 155 -12.57 0.67 5.93
CA GLU A 155 -12.94 1.48 7.10
C GLU A 155 -14.13 2.41 6.82
N HIS A 156 -14.25 2.87 5.58
CA HIS A 156 -15.28 3.84 5.18
C HIS A 156 -16.35 3.29 4.22
N ASP A 157 -16.34 1.98 3.98
CA ASP A 157 -17.27 1.31 3.04
C ASP A 157 -17.33 2.00 1.67
N VAL A 158 -16.16 2.35 1.13
CA VAL A 158 -16.02 3.19 -0.06
C VAL A 158 -16.84 2.74 -1.28
N PRO A 159 -16.98 1.43 -1.60
CA PRO A 159 -17.78 0.99 -2.75
C PRO A 159 -19.23 1.50 -2.72
N HIS A 160 -19.82 1.68 -1.54
CA HIS A 160 -21.21 2.10 -1.37
C HIS A 160 -21.39 3.62 -1.25
N LEU A 161 -20.30 4.40 -1.34
CA LEU A 161 -20.40 5.87 -1.25
C LEU A 161 -21.07 6.48 -2.49
N PRO A 162 -21.80 7.61 -2.34
CA PRO A 162 -22.63 8.16 -3.42
C PRO A 162 -21.90 8.53 -4.71
N LEU A 163 -20.62 8.93 -4.61
CA LEU A 163 -19.77 9.32 -5.74
C LEU A 163 -18.95 8.14 -6.32
N VAL A 164 -19.00 6.97 -5.68
CA VAL A 164 -18.28 5.76 -6.11
C VAL A 164 -19.25 4.74 -6.72
N ARG A 165 -20.32 4.37 -6.00
CA ARG A 165 -21.37 3.42 -6.43
C ARG A 165 -20.83 2.21 -7.19
N TYR A 166 -19.90 1.50 -6.59
CA TYR A 166 -19.26 0.33 -7.17
C TYR A 166 -19.90 -0.96 -6.65
N SER A 167 -20.30 -1.86 -7.55
CA SER A 167 -21.01 -3.11 -7.21
C SER A 167 -20.10 -4.22 -6.65
N GLY A 168 -18.78 -4.04 -6.73
CA GLY A 168 -17.79 -5.00 -6.22
C GLY A 168 -17.24 -4.62 -4.85
N ASN A 169 -16.27 -5.40 -4.37
CA ASN A 169 -15.59 -5.13 -3.10
C ASN A 169 -14.36 -4.22 -3.28
N CYS A 170 -13.79 -3.76 -2.16
CA CYS A 170 -12.58 -2.92 -2.15
C CYS A 170 -11.37 -3.51 -2.89
N MET A 171 -11.26 -4.85 -2.98
CA MET A 171 -10.15 -5.47 -3.70
C MET A 171 -10.33 -5.31 -5.20
N ALA A 172 -11.52 -5.59 -5.72
CA ALA A 172 -11.83 -5.35 -7.12
C ALA A 172 -11.79 -3.85 -7.46
N LEU A 173 -12.24 -2.98 -6.54
CA LEU A 173 -12.16 -1.52 -6.72
C LEU A 173 -10.71 -1.04 -6.84
N PHE A 174 -9.79 -1.58 -6.02
CA PHE A 174 -8.37 -1.26 -6.13
C PHE A 174 -7.81 -1.61 -7.52
N ASP A 175 -8.14 -2.80 -8.02
CA ASP A 175 -7.65 -3.24 -9.31
C ASP A 175 -8.18 -2.33 -10.45
N VAL A 176 -9.43 -1.87 -10.36
CA VAL A 176 -10.01 -0.88 -11.31
C VAL A 176 -9.27 0.46 -11.27
N VAL A 177 -9.14 1.09 -10.09
CA VAL A 177 -8.52 2.43 -9.99
C VAL A 177 -7.05 2.41 -10.38
N VAL A 178 -6.35 1.28 -10.18
CA VAL A 178 -4.98 1.09 -10.66
C VAL A 178 -4.92 1.06 -12.19
N GLN A 179 -5.82 0.33 -12.85
CA GLN A 179 -5.84 0.30 -14.32
C GLN A 179 -6.15 1.69 -14.90
N ASN A 180 -7.10 2.42 -14.31
CA ASN A 180 -7.39 3.79 -14.70
C ASN A 180 -6.16 4.70 -14.52
N TYR A 181 -5.50 4.62 -13.36
CA TYR A 181 -4.30 5.40 -13.05
C TYR A 181 -3.17 5.19 -14.06
N ILE A 182 -2.92 3.94 -14.47
CA ILE A 182 -1.90 3.60 -15.48
C ILE A 182 -2.30 4.17 -16.84
N LYS A 183 -3.55 3.96 -17.25
CA LYS A 183 -4.08 4.41 -18.55
C LYS A 183 -3.93 5.92 -18.73
N GLU A 184 -4.26 6.71 -17.70
CA GLU A 184 -4.16 8.18 -17.73
C GLU A 184 -2.72 8.71 -17.83
N ARG A 185 -1.72 7.90 -17.44
CA ARG A 185 -0.30 8.32 -17.36
C ARG A 185 0.59 7.65 -18.41
N SER A 186 0.01 6.78 -19.23
CA SER A 186 0.70 6.09 -20.33
C SER A 186 0.38 6.70 -21.69
N GLY A 187 -0.47 7.74 -21.75
CA GLY A 187 -0.73 8.58 -22.91
C GLY A 187 -0.09 9.95 -22.76
#